data_AF-A0A416W5C5-F1
#
_entry.id   AF-A0A416W5C5-F1
#
_cell.length_a   1.000
_cell.length_b   1.000
_cell.length_c   1.000
_cell.angle_alpha   90.00
_cell.angle_beta   90.00
_cell.angle_gamma   90.00
#
_symmetry.space_group_name_H-M   'P 1'
#
loop_
_entity.id
_entity.type
_entity.pdbx_description
1 polymer ?
#
loop_
_entity_poly.entity_id
_entity_poly.type
_entity_poly.pdbx_seq_one_letter_code
_entity_poly.pdbx_strand_id
1 'polypeptide(L)'
;MIYKVSKKEKAVVIMVIFMAIIIISILFYGTIYAVVILLPLGVPIYREQKRRIINKKKKELKVQFKDMLMVMSDSLKTGYSVSNALKESYKDMVSMYGRYSYICEELRIMISKIKLNVREEDIFKDFAKRTGLREAILFSRIFSVAKRTGGNMTEVIGSVTDSIVLKENVREEIEVSTTEKKTEQKIMTLIPMALILYVKMMSPDFLNIMYETNAGRIVMTICLVLYVLAFLWAQKIVEFNEEY
;
A
#
# COMPACT_ATOMS: atom_id res chain seq x y z
N MET A 1 0.98 -1.56 16.12
CA MET A 1 0.91 -1.69 14.64
C MET A 1 1.42 -0.40 14.03
N ILE A 2 2.57 -0.47 13.37
CA ILE A 2 3.29 0.67 12.77
C ILE A 2 2.50 1.27 11.60
N TYR A 3 1.79 0.43 10.85
CA TYR A 3 0.94 0.88 9.73
C TYR A 3 -0.45 1.30 10.21
N LYS A 4 -0.54 2.38 10.99
CA LYS A 4 -1.84 3.02 11.23
C LYS A 4 -2.14 3.96 10.06
N VAL A 5 -3.34 3.79 9.50
CA VAL A 5 -3.91 4.79 8.60
C VAL A 5 -4.31 6.00 9.45
N SER A 6 -3.78 7.17 9.12
CA SER A 6 -4.02 8.42 9.84
C SER A 6 -5.51 8.75 9.87
N LYS A 7 -5.99 9.44 10.91
CA LYS A 7 -7.39 9.88 10.98
C LYS A 7 -7.77 10.72 9.74
N LYS A 8 -6.83 11.55 9.25
CA LYS A 8 -7.00 12.34 8.02
C LYS A 8 -7.12 11.44 6.79
N GLU A 9 -6.23 10.48 6.61
CA GLU A 9 -6.28 9.50 5.50
C GLU A 9 -7.59 8.71 5.50
N LYS A 10 -8.05 8.26 6.67
CA LYS A 10 -9.35 7.57 6.81
C LYS A 10 -10.52 8.47 6.42
N ALA A 11 -10.53 9.71 6.91
CA ALA A 11 -11.58 10.67 6.61
C ALA A 11 -11.65 10.98 5.11
N VAL A 12 -10.50 11.20 4.47
CA VAL A 12 -10.42 11.43 3.02
C VAL A 12 -10.95 10.22 2.25
N VAL A 13 -10.54 8.99 2.59
CA VAL A 13 -11.05 7.79 1.90
C VAL A 13 -12.56 7.62 2.08
N ILE A 14 -13.08 7.84 3.29
CA ILE A 14 -14.52 7.75 3.55
C ILE A 14 -15.28 8.84 2.77
N MET A 15 -14.77 10.06 2.75
CA MET A 15 -15.36 11.19 2.02
C MET A 15 -15.41 10.93 0.51
N VAL A 16 -14.33 10.39 -0.07
CA VAL A 16 -14.27 10.04 -1.50
C VAL A 16 -15.25 8.91 -1.83
N ILE A 17 -15.33 7.86 -1.00
CA ILE A 17 -16.30 6.77 -1.19
C ILE A 17 -17.73 7.30 -1.10
N PHE A 18 -18.02 8.16 -0.12
CA PHE A 18 -19.34 8.74 0.06
C PHE A 18 -19.73 9.64 -1.12
N MET A 19 -18.82 10.48 -1.60
CA MET A 19 -19.03 11.32 -2.79
C MET A 19 -19.28 10.48 -4.05
N ALA A 20 -18.51 9.40 -4.25
CA ALA A 20 -18.72 8.49 -5.38
C ALA A 20 -20.09 7.79 -5.31
N ILE A 21 -20.54 7.36 -4.12
CA ILE A 21 -21.86 6.75 -3.93
C ILE A 21 -22.98 7.76 -4.23
N ILE A 22 -22.83 9.03 -3.82
CA ILE A 22 -23.80 10.09 -4.15
C ILE A 22 -23.88 10.29 -5.67
N ILE A 23 -22.73 10.40 -6.35
CA ILE A 23 -22.67 10.58 -7.80
C ILE A 23 -23.37 9.42 -8.52
N ILE A 24 -23.06 8.17 -8.12
CA ILE A 24 -23.68 6.97 -8.69
C ILE A 24 -25.19 6.95 -8.40
N SER A 25 -25.62 7.34 -7.20
CA SER A 25 -27.04 7.38 -6.83
C SER A 25 -27.82 8.36 -7.70
N ILE A 26 -27.28 9.56 -7.90
CA ILE A 26 -27.89 10.60 -8.74
C ILE A 26 -27.89 10.18 -10.22
N LEU A 27 -26.82 9.57 -10.71
CA LEU A 27 -26.72 9.15 -12.11
C LEU A 27 -27.58 7.93 -12.43
N PHE A 28 -27.68 6.94 -11.54
CA PHE A 28 -28.40 5.69 -11.87
C PHE A 28 -29.86 5.70 -11.45
N TYR A 29 -30.23 6.47 -10.42
CA TYR A 29 -31.57 6.45 -9.83
C TYR A 29 -32.24 7.82 -9.77
N GLY A 30 -31.56 8.89 -10.21
CA GLY A 30 -32.08 10.26 -10.17
C GLY A 30 -32.36 10.80 -8.76
N THR A 31 -32.01 10.05 -7.70
CA THR A 31 -32.40 10.34 -6.32
C THR A 31 -31.26 10.11 -5.34
N ILE A 32 -31.25 10.87 -4.25
CA ILE A 32 -30.25 10.75 -3.18
C ILE A 32 -30.57 9.60 -2.21
N TYR A 33 -31.81 9.11 -2.17
CA TYR A 33 -32.24 8.05 -1.24
C TYR A 33 -31.57 6.70 -1.52
N ALA A 34 -31.14 6.45 -2.76
CA ALA A 34 -30.38 5.25 -3.13
C ALA A 34 -29.02 5.13 -2.42
N VAL A 35 -28.49 6.23 -1.87
CA VAL A 35 -27.25 6.23 -1.07
C VAL A 35 -27.36 5.30 0.14
N VAL A 36 -28.53 5.22 0.79
CA VAL A 36 -28.74 4.37 1.97
C VAL A 36 -28.56 2.88 1.62
N ILE A 37 -29.03 2.49 0.44
CA ILE A 37 -28.95 1.11 -0.06
C ILE A 37 -27.53 0.77 -0.54
N LEU A 38 -26.80 1.75 -1.09
CA LEU A 38 -25.45 1.57 -1.63
C LEU A 38 -24.33 1.71 -0.59
N LEU A 39 -24.59 2.33 0.56
CA LEU A 39 -23.63 2.50 1.65
C LEU A 39 -22.92 1.21 2.12
N PRO A 40 -23.60 0.05 2.25
CA PRO A 40 -22.96 -1.21 2.64
C PRO A 40 -21.86 -1.66 1.66
N LEU A 41 -21.98 -1.32 0.37
CA LEU A 41 -20.96 -1.63 -0.65
C LEU A 41 -19.67 -0.82 -0.47
N GLY A 42 -19.71 0.27 0.30
CA GLY A 42 -18.51 1.06 0.62
C GLY A 42 -17.54 0.36 1.59
N VAL A 43 -18.02 -0.61 2.37
CA VAL A 43 -17.20 -1.35 3.36
C VAL A 43 -16.07 -2.18 2.73
N PRO A 44 -16.32 -3.03 1.72
CA PRO A 44 -15.24 -3.77 1.06
C PRO A 44 -14.25 -2.83 0.36
N ILE A 45 -14.74 -1.76 -0.29
CA ILE A 45 -13.90 -0.75 -0.95
C ILE A 45 -12.96 -0.07 0.06
N TYR A 46 -13.48 0.29 1.24
CA TYR A 46 -12.68 0.86 2.32
C TYR A 46 -11.60 -0.11 2.83
N ARG A 47 -11.93 -1.40 2.97
CA ARG A 47 -10.96 -2.43 3.40
C ARG A 47 -9.81 -2.57 2.40
N GLU A 48 -10.12 -2.56 1.11
CA GLU A 48 -9.12 -2.68 0.06
C GLU A 48 -8.22 -1.46 -0.02
N GLN A 49 -8.79 -0.25 0.02
CA GLN A 49 -8.02 0.99 0.06
C GLN A 49 -7.11 1.07 1.30
N LYS A 50 -7.59 0.61 2.45
CA LYS A 50 -6.78 0.49 3.66
C LYS A 50 -5.60 -0.47 3.45
N ARG A 51 -5.82 -1.61 2.81
CA ARG A 51 -4.77 -2.59 2.49
C ARG A 51 -3.70 -1.98 1.56
N ARG A 52 -4.13 -1.27 0.51
CA ARG A 52 -3.23 -0.55 -0.42
C ARG A 52 -2.37 0.50 0.28
N ILE A 53 -2.95 1.30 1.17
CA ILE A 53 -2.19 2.29 1.97
C ILE A 53 -1.13 1.58 2.83
N ILE A 54 -1.50 0.49 3.51
CA ILE A 54 -0.56 -0.29 4.32
C ILE A 54 0.57 -0.87 3.46
N ASN A 55 0.24 -1.43 2.29
CA ASN A 55 1.21 -1.99 1.37
C ASN A 55 2.17 -0.93 0.82
N LYS A 56 1.68 0.28 0.53
CA LYS A 56 2.53 1.41 0.13
C LYS A 56 3.54 1.77 1.22
N LYS A 57 3.08 1.91 2.47
CA LYS A 57 3.96 2.18 3.62
C LYS A 57 4.99 1.05 3.85
N LYS A 58 4.61 -0.20 3.58
CA LYS A 58 5.54 -1.34 3.60
C LYS A 58 6.57 -1.27 2.48
N LYS A 59 6.19 -0.91 1.25
CA LYS A 59 7.11 -0.72 0.11
C LYS A 59 8.12 0.38 0.45
N GLU A 60 7.66 1.49 1.01
CA GLU A 60 8.52 2.60 1.44
C GLU A 60 9.50 2.18 2.55
N LEU A 61 9.02 1.52 3.61
CA LEU A 61 9.88 1.00 4.66
C LEU A 61 10.89 -0.04 4.13
N LYS A 62 10.51 -0.85 3.14
CA LYS A 62 11.41 -1.83 2.51
C LYS A 62 12.61 -1.15 1.87
N VAL A 63 12.39 -0.07 1.12
CA VAL A 63 13.46 0.71 0.48
C VAL A 63 14.34 1.34 1.55
N GLN A 64 13.75 2.01 2.53
CA GLN A 64 14.50 2.63 3.63
C GLN A 64 15.31 1.59 4.45
N PHE A 65 14.78 0.37 4.64
CA PHE A 65 15.48 -0.71 5.31
C PHE A 65 16.68 -1.21 4.49
N LYS A 66 16.56 -1.32 3.16
CA LYS A 66 17.67 -1.64 2.25
C LYS A 66 18.81 -0.63 2.42
N ASP A 67 18.51 0.66 2.40
CA ASP A 67 19.53 1.71 2.47
C ASP A 67 20.17 1.78 3.86
N MET A 68 19.38 1.58 4.91
CA MET A 68 19.91 1.43 6.27
C MET A 68 20.91 0.28 6.36
N LEU A 69 20.60 -0.87 5.75
CA LEU A 69 21.49 -2.02 5.72
C LEU A 69 22.81 -1.68 4.98
N MET A 70 22.75 -0.98 3.85
CA MET A 70 23.96 -0.55 3.12
C MET A 70 24.87 0.34 3.98
N VAL A 71 24.30 1.39 4.60
CA VAL A 71 25.06 2.28 5.50
C VAL A 71 25.64 1.51 6.69
N MET A 72 24.88 0.56 7.24
CA MET A 72 25.35 -0.29 8.34
C MET A 72 26.51 -1.17 7.90
N SER A 73 26.47 -1.75 6.69
CA SER A 73 27.56 -2.53 6.11
C SER A 73 28.84 -1.70 5.98
N ASP A 74 28.75 -0.46 5.51
CA ASP A 74 29.93 0.39 5.34
C ASP A 74 30.54 0.81 6.69
N SER A 75 29.70 1.05 7.69
CA SER A 75 30.15 1.23 9.08
C SER A 75 30.84 -0.03 9.63
N LEU A 76 30.31 -1.23 9.36
CA LEU A 76 30.94 -2.47 9.81
C LEU A 76 32.29 -2.73 9.14
N LYS A 77 32.42 -2.43 7.84
CA LYS A 77 33.69 -2.54 7.09
C LYS A 77 34.78 -1.64 7.66
N THR A 78 34.41 -0.49 8.24
CA THR A 78 35.36 0.42 8.91
C THR A 78 35.68 0.01 10.36
N GLY A 79 35.22 -1.17 10.80
CA GLY A 79 35.56 -1.75 12.10
C GLY A 79 34.60 -1.41 13.23
N TYR A 80 33.48 -0.71 12.95
CA TYR A 80 32.47 -0.47 13.98
C TYR A 80 31.82 -1.77 14.44
N SER A 81 31.41 -1.80 15.71
CA SER A 81 30.48 -2.82 16.21
C SER A 81 29.09 -2.64 15.61
N VAL A 82 28.28 -3.69 15.55
CA VAL A 82 26.87 -3.63 15.07
C VAL A 82 26.09 -2.54 15.79
N SER A 83 26.24 -2.45 17.11
CA SER A 83 25.58 -1.45 17.92
C SER A 83 25.97 0.00 17.57
N ASN A 84 27.22 0.24 17.17
CA ASN A 84 27.65 1.58 16.74
C ASN A 84 27.32 1.84 15.27
N ALA A 85 27.43 0.84 14.40
CA ALA A 85 26.98 0.92 13.02
C ALA A 85 25.50 1.34 12.96
N LEU A 86 24.64 0.75 13.80
CA LEU A 86 23.23 1.11 13.87
C LEU A 86 22.99 2.58 14.30
N LYS A 87 23.83 3.11 15.19
CA LYS A 87 23.76 4.53 15.61
C LYS A 87 24.20 5.47 14.49
N GLU A 88 25.20 5.08 13.72
CA GLU A 88 25.68 5.87 12.58
C GLU A 88 24.67 5.85 11.45
N SER A 89 24.11 4.68 11.12
CA SER A 89 23.03 4.54 10.14
C SER A 89 21.83 5.44 10.46
N TYR A 90 21.51 5.67 11.74
CA TYR A 90 20.44 6.60 12.10
C TYR A 90 20.71 8.04 11.66
N LYS A 91 21.94 8.53 11.76
CA LYS A 91 22.27 9.90 11.32
C LYS A 91 22.06 10.05 9.82
N ASP A 92 22.54 9.09 9.05
CA ASP A 92 22.43 9.09 7.60
C ASP A 92 20.98 8.93 7.14
N MET A 93 20.22 8.02 7.77
CA MET A 93 18.79 7.86 7.47
C MET A 93 17.98 9.11 7.80
N VAL A 94 18.34 9.86 8.86
CA VAL A 94 17.71 11.15 9.18
C VAL A 94 18.03 12.19 8.11
N SER A 95 19.25 12.19 7.57
CA SER A 95 19.65 13.08 6.48
C SER A 95 18.89 12.76 5.18
N MET A 96 18.75 11.47 4.83
CA MET A 96 18.11 11.03 3.59
C MET A 96 16.58 11.14 3.61
N TYR A 97 15.94 10.75 4.71
CA TYR A 97 14.49 10.56 4.78
C TYR A 97 13.77 11.47 5.78
N GLY A 98 14.53 12.25 6.55
CA GLY A 98 14.01 13.05 7.65
C GLY A 98 13.76 12.23 8.93
N ARG A 99 13.62 12.95 10.06
CA ARG A 99 13.48 12.35 11.40
C ARG A 99 12.20 11.52 11.58
N TYR A 100 11.15 11.86 10.84
CA TYR A 100 9.82 11.25 10.96
C TYR A 100 9.56 10.14 9.93
N SER A 101 10.60 9.67 9.23
CA SER A 101 10.47 8.51 8.35
C SER A 101 10.25 7.22 9.16
N TYR A 102 9.67 6.22 8.52
CA TYR A 102 9.36 4.94 9.16
C TYR A 102 10.63 4.28 9.71
N ILE A 103 11.73 4.27 8.95
CA ILE A 103 12.98 3.68 9.43
C ILE A 103 13.60 4.46 10.60
N CYS A 104 13.51 5.80 10.59
CA CYS A 104 14.06 6.64 11.65
C CYS A 104 13.31 6.50 12.97
N GLU A 105 11.98 6.30 12.93
CA GLU A 105 11.20 5.94 14.12
C GLU A 105 11.63 4.60 14.70
N GLU A 106 11.84 3.60 13.83
CA GLU A 106 12.24 2.26 14.24
C GLU A 106 13.69 2.23 14.78
N LEU A 107 14.62 2.91 14.12
CA LEU A 107 16.00 3.05 14.56
C LEU A 107 16.10 3.72 15.93
N ARG A 108 15.26 4.73 16.22
CA ARG A 108 15.20 5.34 17.56
C ARG A 108 14.84 4.31 18.63
N ILE A 109 13.89 3.42 18.35
CA ILE A 109 13.49 2.36 19.28
C ILE A 109 14.63 1.35 19.46
N MET A 110 15.28 0.95 18.36
CA MET A 110 16.41 0.02 18.40
C MET A 110 17.59 0.60 19.19
N ILE A 111 17.98 1.85 18.94
CA ILE A 111 19.05 2.55 19.66
C ILE A 111 18.73 2.68 21.14
N SER A 112 17.47 2.97 21.50
CA SER A 112 17.06 2.98 22.91
C SER A 112 17.23 1.60 23.56
N LYS A 113 16.96 0.50 22.85
CA LYS A 113 17.20 -0.86 23.37
C LYS A 113 18.68 -1.20 23.51
N ILE A 114 19.53 -0.71 22.61
CA ILE A 114 21.00 -0.82 22.75
C ILE A 114 21.45 -0.14 24.05
N LYS A 115 20.93 1.06 24.36
CA LYS A 115 21.26 1.77 25.61
C LYS A 115 20.82 1.01 26.86
N LEU A 116 19.86 0.11 26.74
CA LEU A 116 19.37 -0.79 27.80
C LEU A 116 20.10 -2.15 27.81
N ASN A 117 21.21 -2.28 27.07
CA ASN A 117 22.00 -3.53 26.95
C ASN A 117 21.17 -4.74 26.49
N VAL A 118 20.12 -4.51 25.70
CA VAL A 118 19.41 -5.61 25.03
C VAL A 118 20.30 -6.15 23.92
N ARG A 119 20.38 -7.49 23.81
CA ARG A 119 21.17 -8.18 22.78
C ARG A 119 20.72 -7.78 21.37
N GLU A 120 21.67 -7.63 20.44
CA GLU A 120 21.38 -7.18 19.07
C GLU A 120 20.41 -8.13 18.35
N GLU A 121 20.50 -9.44 18.57
CA GLU A 121 19.60 -10.42 17.96
C GLU A 121 18.14 -10.19 18.37
N ASP A 122 17.91 -9.87 19.65
CA ASP A 122 16.58 -9.60 20.18
C ASP A 122 16.04 -8.26 19.65
N ILE A 123 16.91 -7.28 19.40
CA ILE A 123 16.55 -5.98 18.82
C ILE A 123 16.07 -6.16 17.37
N PHE A 124 16.83 -6.87 16.54
CA PHE A 124 16.44 -7.12 15.14
C PHE A 124 15.20 -8.02 15.04
N LYS A 125 15.07 -9.01 15.94
CA LYS A 125 13.87 -9.87 16.00
C LYS A 125 12.63 -9.08 16.38
N ASP A 126 12.74 -8.17 17.34
CA ASP A 126 11.64 -7.28 17.71
C ASP A 126 11.28 -6.30 16.58
N PHE A 127 12.28 -5.68 15.95
CA PHE A 127 12.08 -4.84 14.76
C PHE A 127 11.32 -5.60 13.66
N ALA A 128 11.76 -6.82 13.33
CA ALA A 128 11.09 -7.67 12.35
C ALA A 128 9.65 -8.00 12.74
N LYS A 129 9.38 -8.27 14.03
CA LYS A 129 8.04 -8.55 14.54
C LYS A 129 7.12 -7.32 14.48
N ARG A 130 7.64 -6.13 14.85
CA ARG A 130 6.83 -4.91 14.88
C ARG A 130 6.52 -4.39 13.47
N THR A 131 7.49 -4.48 12.56
CA THR A 131 7.35 -4.07 11.14
C THR A 131 6.63 -5.13 10.30
N GLY A 132 6.77 -6.42 10.60
CA GLY A 132 6.20 -7.47 9.75
C GLY A 132 6.70 -7.40 8.31
N LEU A 133 7.87 -6.80 8.08
CA LEU A 133 8.54 -6.73 6.79
C LEU A 133 9.23 -8.08 6.54
N ARG A 134 8.99 -8.70 5.38
CA ARG A 134 9.53 -10.04 5.06
C ARG A 134 11.06 -10.04 5.07
N GLU A 135 11.64 -8.99 4.51
CA GLU A 135 13.08 -8.73 4.44
C GLU A 135 13.70 -8.57 5.84
N ALA A 136 13.02 -7.84 6.75
CA ALA A 136 13.46 -7.71 8.14
C ALA A 136 13.41 -9.04 8.89
N ILE A 137 12.38 -9.85 8.66
CA ILE A 137 12.26 -11.20 9.24
C ILE A 137 13.40 -12.08 8.77
N LEU A 138 13.67 -12.09 7.46
CA LEU A 138 14.79 -12.84 6.87
C LEU A 138 16.12 -12.40 7.47
N PHE A 139 16.38 -11.09 7.48
CA PHE A 139 17.60 -10.52 8.07
C PHE A 139 17.77 -10.94 9.52
N SER A 140 16.75 -10.79 10.37
CA SER A 140 16.83 -11.14 11.79
C SER A 140 17.19 -12.61 12.04
N ARG A 141 16.73 -13.53 11.16
CA ARG A 141 17.05 -14.96 11.25
C ARG A 141 18.49 -15.22 10.84
N ILE A 142 18.93 -14.71 9.69
CA ILE A 142 20.30 -14.90 9.21
C ILE A 142 21.30 -14.26 10.17
N PHE A 143 21.02 -13.04 10.64
CA PHE A 143 21.83 -12.32 11.62
C PHE A 143 22.00 -13.13 12.92
N SER A 144 20.91 -13.67 13.46
CA SER A 144 20.96 -14.46 14.71
C SER A 144 21.81 -15.73 14.56
N VAL A 145 21.79 -16.37 13.39
CA VAL A 145 22.62 -17.55 13.10
C VAL A 145 24.09 -17.14 12.97
N ALA A 146 24.38 -16.14 12.14
CA ALA A 146 25.73 -15.67 11.89
C ALA A 146 26.42 -15.16 13.16
N LYS A 147 25.68 -14.49 14.06
CA LYS A 147 26.23 -13.98 15.33
C LYS A 147 26.67 -15.11 16.26
N ARG A 148 25.95 -16.24 16.25
CA ARG A 148 26.30 -17.44 17.03
C ARG A 148 27.49 -18.20 16.45
N THR A 149 27.63 -18.22 15.12
CA THR A 149 28.71 -18.93 14.43
C THR A 149 29.95 -18.07 14.18
N GLY A 150 29.93 -16.79 14.59
CA GLY A 150 31.04 -15.86 14.34
C GLY A 150 31.17 -15.42 12.87
N GLY A 151 30.09 -15.53 12.10
CA GLY A 151 30.08 -15.17 10.67
C GLY A 151 30.25 -13.68 10.39
N ASN A 152 30.59 -13.35 9.15
CA ASN A 152 30.81 -11.97 8.71
C ASN A 152 29.49 -11.21 8.56
N MET A 153 29.26 -10.21 9.42
CA MET A 153 28.03 -9.40 9.39
C MET A 153 27.87 -8.60 8.09
N THR A 154 28.97 -8.20 7.46
CA THR A 154 28.95 -7.50 6.16
C THR A 154 28.42 -8.42 5.06
N GLU A 155 28.76 -9.71 5.10
CA GLU A 155 28.27 -10.71 4.14
C GLU A 155 26.77 -11.01 4.37
N VAL A 156 26.35 -11.12 5.64
CA VAL A 156 24.92 -11.26 5.99
C VAL A 156 24.11 -10.10 5.45
N ILE A 157 24.58 -8.87 5.63
CA ILE A 157 23.94 -7.68 5.10
C ILE A 157 23.89 -7.71 3.56
N GLY A 158 25.01 -8.03 2.92
CA GLY A 158 25.11 -8.16 1.46
C GLY A 158 24.05 -9.13 0.90
N SER A 159 23.97 -10.34 1.46
CA SER A 159 23.02 -11.36 1.00
C SER A 159 21.55 -10.91 1.06
N VAL A 160 21.17 -10.11 2.07
CA VAL A 160 19.82 -9.58 2.20
C VAL A 160 19.59 -8.41 1.25
N THR A 161 20.56 -7.50 1.11
CA THR A 161 20.48 -6.39 0.15
C THR A 161 20.37 -6.91 -1.27
N ASP A 162 21.17 -7.91 -1.66
CA ASP A 162 21.12 -8.56 -2.97
C ASP A 162 19.75 -9.24 -3.19
N SER A 163 19.23 -9.91 -2.16
CA SER A 163 17.88 -10.49 -2.20
C SER A 163 16.77 -9.44 -2.36
N ILE A 164 16.99 -8.21 -1.90
CA ILE A 164 16.06 -7.09 -2.11
C ILE A 164 16.16 -6.58 -3.54
N VAL A 165 17.38 -6.35 -4.04
CA VAL A 165 17.66 -5.83 -5.40
C VAL A 165 17.19 -6.79 -6.48
N LEU A 166 17.46 -8.10 -6.34
CA LEU A 166 16.99 -9.12 -7.28
C LEU A 166 15.46 -9.11 -7.43
N LYS A 167 14.73 -8.82 -6.34
CA LYS A 167 13.27 -8.67 -6.36
C LYS A 167 12.79 -7.31 -6.87
N GLU A 168 13.65 -6.30 -6.89
CA GLU A 168 13.34 -4.96 -7.40
C GLU A 168 13.45 -4.94 -8.93
N ASN A 169 14.49 -5.56 -9.49
CA ASN A 169 14.72 -5.65 -10.94
C ASN A 169 13.63 -6.42 -11.69
N VAL A 170 13.09 -7.51 -11.11
CA VAL A 170 11.94 -8.24 -11.69
C VAL A 170 10.66 -7.38 -11.71
N ARG A 171 10.58 -6.40 -10.79
CA ARG A 171 9.37 -5.60 -10.58
C ARG A 171 9.26 -4.40 -11.50
N GLU A 172 10.39 -3.84 -11.97
CA GLU A 172 10.38 -2.65 -12.82
C GLU A 172 9.71 -2.91 -14.19
N GLU A 173 9.94 -4.08 -14.80
CA GLU A 173 9.30 -4.46 -16.07
C GLU A 173 7.77 -4.63 -15.95
N ILE A 174 7.33 -5.10 -14.78
CA ILE A 174 5.93 -5.34 -14.45
C ILE A 174 5.21 -4.03 -14.06
N GLU A 175 5.91 -3.09 -13.42
CA GLU A 175 5.35 -1.81 -12.98
C GLU A 175 5.02 -0.90 -14.19
N VAL A 176 5.84 -0.91 -15.24
CA VAL A 176 5.58 -0.15 -16.48
C VAL A 176 4.33 -0.69 -17.20
N SER A 177 4.27 -1.99 -17.46
CA SER A 177 3.13 -2.61 -18.15
C SER A 177 1.82 -2.51 -17.36
N THR A 178 1.89 -2.50 -16.03
CA THR A 178 0.70 -2.35 -15.17
C THR A 178 0.20 -0.90 -15.10
N THR A 179 1.09 0.09 -15.26
CA THR A 179 0.72 1.51 -15.19
C THR A 179 -0.15 1.95 -16.37
N GLU A 180 0.14 1.42 -17.57
CA GLU A 180 -0.70 1.62 -18.75
C GLU A 180 -2.10 1.02 -18.54
N LYS A 181 -2.17 -0.26 -18.13
CA LYS A 181 -3.44 -0.96 -17.86
C LYS A 181 -4.29 -0.27 -16.78
N LYS A 182 -3.66 0.31 -15.76
CA LYS A 182 -4.37 1.11 -14.73
C LYS A 182 -4.97 2.40 -15.31
N THR A 183 -4.28 3.03 -16.25
CA THR A 183 -4.76 4.26 -16.89
C THR A 183 -5.93 3.95 -17.81
N GLU A 184 -5.83 2.88 -18.60
CA GLU A 184 -6.94 2.35 -19.40
C GLU A 184 -8.15 1.99 -18.53
N GLN A 185 -7.95 1.28 -17.41
CA GLN A 185 -9.00 0.95 -16.46
C GLN A 185 -9.68 2.20 -15.90
N LYS A 186 -8.92 3.26 -15.58
CA LYS A 186 -9.50 4.53 -15.12
C LYS A 186 -10.40 5.15 -16.17
N ILE A 187 -10.00 5.12 -17.45
CA ILE A 187 -10.83 5.62 -18.55
C ILE A 187 -12.10 4.78 -18.67
N MET A 188 -11.98 3.44 -18.68
CA MET A 188 -13.14 2.53 -18.75
C MET A 188 -14.13 2.71 -17.60
N THR A 189 -13.64 3.05 -16.39
CA THR A 189 -14.47 3.36 -15.22
C THR A 189 -15.29 4.64 -15.41
N LEU A 190 -14.81 5.59 -16.22
CA LEU A 190 -15.52 6.86 -16.46
C LEU A 190 -16.57 6.75 -17.57
N ILE A 191 -16.41 5.83 -18.52
CA ILE A 191 -17.27 5.71 -19.71
C ILE A 191 -18.77 5.57 -19.35
N PRO A 192 -19.21 4.65 -18.47
CA PRO A 192 -20.63 4.49 -18.19
C PRO A 192 -21.27 5.73 -17.55
N MET A 193 -20.52 6.46 -16.72
CA MET A 193 -21.00 7.73 -16.17
C MET A 193 -21.11 8.82 -17.24
N ALA A 194 -20.12 8.91 -18.13
CA ALA A 194 -20.15 9.84 -19.26
C ALA A 194 -21.33 9.55 -20.20
N LEU A 195 -21.62 8.28 -20.47
CA LEU A 195 -22.76 7.86 -21.29
C LEU A 195 -24.10 8.25 -20.67
N ILE A 196 -24.30 8.01 -19.37
CA ILE A 196 -25.54 8.42 -18.68
C ILE A 196 -25.69 9.94 -18.72
N LEU A 197 -24.60 10.69 -18.49
CA LEU A 197 -24.63 12.15 -18.56
C LEU A 197 -24.96 12.65 -19.97
N TYR A 198 -24.37 12.02 -20.99
CA TYR A 198 -24.64 12.32 -22.39
C TYR A 198 -26.11 12.10 -22.75
N VAL A 199 -26.68 10.95 -22.38
CA VAL A 199 -28.09 10.64 -22.62
C VAL A 199 -28.99 11.62 -21.85
N LYS A 200 -28.62 12.03 -20.64
CA LYS A 200 -29.36 13.03 -19.86
C LYS A 200 -29.43 14.39 -20.55
N MET A 201 -28.37 14.78 -21.27
CA MET A 201 -28.34 16.05 -21.99
C MET A 201 -29.10 15.99 -23.32
N MET A 202 -28.99 14.87 -24.05
CA MET A 202 -29.59 14.73 -25.39
C MET A 202 -31.05 14.28 -25.35
N SER A 203 -31.45 13.48 -24.36
CA SER A 203 -32.78 12.87 -24.27
C SER A 203 -33.21 12.72 -22.81
N PRO A 204 -33.47 13.83 -22.11
CA PRO A 204 -33.83 13.80 -20.68
C PRO A 204 -35.10 12.98 -20.41
N ASP A 205 -36.09 13.03 -21.32
CA ASP A 205 -37.35 12.31 -21.17
C ASP A 205 -37.16 10.79 -21.13
N PHE A 206 -36.19 10.26 -21.90
CA PHE A 206 -35.87 8.84 -21.90
C PHE A 206 -35.34 8.38 -20.54
N LEU A 207 -34.43 9.13 -19.92
CA LEU A 207 -33.91 8.80 -18.60
C LEU A 207 -34.93 9.01 -17.48
N ASN A 208 -35.82 10.00 -17.61
CA ASN A 208 -36.89 10.20 -16.63
C ASN A 208 -37.82 8.97 -16.57
N ILE A 209 -38.19 8.40 -17.72
CA ILE A 209 -38.97 7.15 -17.77
C ILE A 209 -38.20 6.00 -17.07
N MET A 210 -36.89 5.92 -17.28
CA MET A 210 -36.04 4.92 -16.62
C MET A 210 -35.98 5.09 -15.09
N TYR A 211 -36.00 6.32 -14.58
CA TYR A 211 -35.97 6.59 -13.13
C TYR A 211 -37.33 6.45 -12.45
N GLU A 212 -38.42 6.78 -13.14
CA GLU A 212 -39.77 6.80 -12.56
C GLU A 212 -40.46 5.43 -12.62
N THR A 213 -40.23 4.65 -13.68
CA THR A 213 -40.86 3.33 -13.84
C THR A 213 -40.15 2.23 -13.03
N ASN A 214 -40.93 1.33 -12.44
CA ASN A 214 -40.38 0.17 -11.71
C ASN A 214 -39.50 -0.72 -12.62
N ALA A 215 -39.91 -0.91 -13.88
CA ALA A 215 -39.14 -1.66 -14.87
C ALA A 215 -37.80 -0.97 -15.18
N GLY A 216 -37.80 0.35 -15.36
CA GLY A 216 -36.58 1.14 -15.57
C GLY A 216 -35.60 1.04 -14.41
N ARG A 217 -36.08 1.13 -13.17
CA ARG A 217 -35.23 0.95 -11.97
C ARG A 217 -34.58 -0.43 -11.90
N ILE A 218 -35.29 -1.49 -12.27
CA ILE A 218 -34.73 -2.84 -12.31
C ILE A 218 -33.60 -2.91 -13.36
N VAL A 219 -33.82 -2.38 -14.56
CA VAL A 219 -32.80 -2.34 -15.62
C VAL A 219 -31.57 -1.56 -15.16
N MET A 220 -31.75 -0.38 -14.57
CA MET A 220 -30.65 0.43 -14.03
C MET A 220 -29.89 -0.30 -12.92
N THR A 221 -30.59 -1.05 -12.08
CA THR A 221 -29.95 -1.87 -11.03
C THR A 221 -29.10 -2.99 -11.64
N ILE A 222 -29.61 -3.69 -12.65
CA ILE A 222 -28.86 -4.74 -13.36
C ILE A 222 -27.62 -4.16 -14.02
N CYS A 223 -27.74 -3.02 -14.71
CA CYS A 223 -26.61 -2.32 -15.32
C CYS A 223 -25.55 -1.93 -14.28
N LEU A 224 -25.98 -1.42 -13.12
CA LEU A 224 -25.07 -1.06 -12.04
C LEU A 224 -24.35 -2.28 -11.46
N VAL A 225 -25.05 -3.39 -11.26
CA VAL A 225 -24.44 -4.64 -10.77
C VAL A 225 -23.42 -5.18 -11.76
N LEU A 226 -23.76 -5.25 -13.05
CA LEU A 226 -22.83 -5.68 -14.10
C LEU A 226 -21.60 -4.78 -14.17
N TYR A 227 -21.79 -3.47 -14.06
CA TYR A 227 -20.70 -2.50 -14.03
C TYR A 227 -19.77 -2.72 -12.83
N VAL A 228 -20.33 -2.90 -11.62
CA VAL A 228 -19.55 -3.18 -10.42
C VAL A 228 -18.78 -4.49 -10.54
N LEU A 229 -19.41 -5.55 -11.08
CA LEU A 229 -18.74 -6.83 -11.31
C LEU A 229 -17.59 -6.69 -12.31
N ALA A 230 -17.81 -6.01 -13.43
CA ALA A 230 -16.77 -5.74 -14.43
C ALA A 230 -15.61 -4.94 -13.83
N PHE A 231 -15.90 -3.92 -13.00
CA PHE A 231 -14.89 -3.15 -12.31
C PHE A 231 -14.06 -3.99 -11.33
N LEU A 232 -14.71 -4.85 -10.54
CA LEU A 232 -14.03 -5.76 -9.60
C LEU A 232 -13.15 -6.77 -10.34
N TRP A 233 -13.62 -7.30 -11.47
CA TRP A 233 -12.83 -8.21 -12.30
C TRP A 233 -11.60 -7.51 -12.89
N ALA A 234 -11.77 -6.31 -13.43
CA ALA A 234 -10.66 -5.51 -13.93
C ALA A 234 -9.63 -5.21 -12.83
N GLN A 235 -10.07 -4.86 -11.60
CA GLN A 235 -9.16 -4.65 -10.48
C GLN A 235 -8.37 -5.91 -10.11
N LYS A 236 -9.03 -7.07 -10.11
CA LYS A 236 -8.38 -8.34 -9.78
C LYS A 236 -7.30 -8.72 -10.80
N ILE A 237 -7.54 -8.45 -12.08
CA ILE A 237 -6.54 -8.68 -13.15
C ILE A 237 -5.33 -7.76 -12.95
N VAL A 238 -5.57 -6.48 -12.61
CA VAL A 238 -4.50 -5.53 -12.35
C VAL A 238 -3.70 -5.90 -11.09
N GLU A 239 -4.37 -6.31 -10.00
CA GLU A 239 -3.69 -6.72 -8.75
C GLU A 239 -2.90 -8.02 -8.94
N PHE A 240 -3.43 -8.99 -9.69
CA PHE A 240 -2.71 -10.22 -10.03
C PHE A 240 -1.40 -9.92 -10.75
N ASN A 241 -1.39 -8.96 -11.67
CA ASN A 241 -0.17 -8.55 -12.35
C ASN A 241 0.82 -7.82 -11.43
N GLU A 242 0.42 -7.25 -10.28
CA GLU A 242 1.35 -6.57 -9.35
C GLU A 242 2.07 -7.51 -8.35
N GLU A 243 1.58 -8.75 -8.19
CA GLU A 243 2.09 -9.71 -7.21
C GLU A 243 3.15 -10.67 -7.79
N TYR A 244 3.27 -10.73 -9.12
CA TYR A 244 4.39 -11.35 -9.83
C TYR A 244 5.48 -10.30 -10.12
#